data_AF-A0A966SJM4-F1
#
_entry.id   AF-A0A966SJM4-F1
#
_cell.length_a   1.000
_cell.length_b   1.000
_cell.length_c   1.000
_cell.angle_alpha   90.00
_cell.angle_beta   90.00
_cell.angle_gamma   90.00
#
_symmetry.space_group_name_H-M   'P 1'
#
loop_
_entity.id
_entity.type
_entity.pdbx_description
1 polymer ?
#
loop_
_entity_poly.entity_id
_entity_poly.type
_entity_poly.pdbx_seq_one_letter_code
_entity_poly.pdbx_strand_id
1 'polypeptide(L)'
;MKDCCGHGPETHHEHPDHSGEISRVNRISGQLAGVKKMIEEHRYCPEILIQLRAIRSAVKALEANILETHLGHCVNDAMNSQDAKEVKKKIKELQEIFKRFD
;
A
#
# COMPACT_ATOMS: atom_id res chain seq x y z
N MET A 1 -12.78 8.97 -7.47
CA MET A 1 -11.88 8.30 -6.51
C MET A 1 -12.56 7.01 -6.11
N LYS A 2 -11.91 5.86 -6.28
CA LYS A 2 -12.52 4.52 -6.13
C LYS A 2 -11.87 3.81 -4.94
N ASP A 3 -12.74 3.23 -4.11
CA ASP A 3 -12.45 2.64 -2.81
C ASP A 3 -11.50 1.45 -2.87
N CYS A 4 -10.57 1.38 -1.91
CA CYS A 4 -9.54 0.33 -1.81
C CYS A 4 -9.97 -0.89 -0.98
N CYS A 5 -11.07 -0.82 -0.23
CA CYS A 5 -11.49 -1.86 0.70
C CYS A 5 -12.94 -2.28 0.40
N GLY A 6 -13.12 -3.52 -0.05
CA GLY A 6 -14.40 -4.05 -0.52
C GLY A 6 -15.44 -4.22 0.58
N HIS A 7 -16.27 -3.19 0.80
CA HIS A 7 -17.42 -3.24 1.71
C HIS A 7 -18.74 -3.19 0.91
N GLY A 8 -19.76 -3.91 1.40
CA GLY A 8 -21.13 -3.84 0.87
C GLY A 8 -21.81 -2.48 1.13
N PRO A 9 -22.95 -2.20 0.50
CA PRO A 9 -23.47 -0.84 0.25
C PRO A 9 -23.98 -0.04 1.47
N GLU A 10 -23.85 -0.52 2.72
CA GLU A 10 -24.65 0.01 3.85
C GLU A 10 -23.86 0.61 5.02
N THR A 11 -22.55 0.83 4.92
CA THR A 11 -21.78 1.50 6.00
C THR A 11 -20.86 2.59 5.46
N HIS A 12 -21.21 3.85 5.71
CA HIS A 12 -20.43 5.04 5.35
C HIS A 12 -19.26 5.20 6.35
N HIS A 13 -18.18 4.43 6.18
CA HIS A 13 -16.93 4.66 6.91
C HIS A 13 -16.03 5.57 6.06
N GLU A 14 -15.66 6.73 6.59
CA GLU A 14 -14.63 7.56 5.98
C GLU A 14 -13.29 6.80 6.04
N HIS A 15 -12.70 6.55 4.87
CA HIS A 15 -11.38 5.98 4.78
C HIS A 15 -10.33 7.00 5.21
N PRO A 16 -9.23 6.56 5.85
CA PRO A 16 -8.16 7.48 6.20
C PRO A 16 -7.56 8.11 4.95
N ASP A 17 -7.18 9.38 5.04
CA ASP A 17 -6.53 10.08 3.94
C ASP A 17 -5.11 9.54 3.70
N HIS A 18 -4.79 9.29 2.44
CA HIS A 18 -3.47 8.86 1.98
C HIS A 18 -2.86 9.84 0.97
N SER A 19 -3.43 11.04 0.82
CA SER A 19 -2.93 12.07 -0.09
C SER A 19 -1.44 12.39 0.11
N GLY A 20 -0.94 12.27 1.35
CA GLY A 20 0.49 12.43 1.70
C GLY A 20 1.43 11.45 0.98
N GLU A 21 0.94 10.28 0.58
CA GLU A 21 1.72 9.24 -0.08
C GLU A 21 1.85 9.45 -1.60
N ILE A 22 1.09 10.39 -2.18
CA ILE A 22 1.15 10.73 -3.62
C ILE A 22 2.59 11.08 -4.05
N SER A 23 3.33 11.81 -3.21
CA SER A 23 4.72 12.16 -3.47
C SER A 23 5.63 10.93 -3.67
N ARG A 24 5.40 9.85 -2.91
CA ARG A 24 6.14 8.60 -3.01
C ARG A 24 5.73 7.81 -4.25
N VAL A 25 4.43 7.77 -4.55
CA VAL A 25 3.89 7.16 -5.77
C VAL A 25 4.50 7.80 -7.02
N ASN A 26 4.60 9.13 -7.04
CA ASN A 26 5.21 9.87 -8.14
C ASN A 26 6.70 9.52 -8.29
N ARG A 27 7.43 9.40 -7.16
CA ARG A 27 8.84 8.98 -7.18
C ARG A 27 9.01 7.56 -7.71
N ILE A 28 8.20 6.61 -7.25
CA ILE A 28 8.22 5.21 -7.70
C ILE A 28 7.93 5.13 -9.21
N SER A 29 6.94 5.89 -9.68
CA SER A 29 6.58 5.99 -11.09
C SER A 29 7.74 6.53 -11.94
N GLY A 30 8.43 7.56 -11.45
CA GLY A 30 9.64 8.09 -12.08
C GLY A 30 10.78 7.08 -12.15
N GLN A 31 10.99 6.27 -11.10
CA GLN A 31 11.98 5.20 -11.11
C GLN A 31 11.66 4.11 -12.15
N LEU A 32 10.38 3.70 -12.25
CA LEU A 32 9.93 2.76 -13.29
C LEU A 32 10.13 3.31 -14.70
N ALA A 33 9.80 4.60 -14.92
CA ALA A 33 10.08 5.26 -16.18
C ALA A 33 11.59 5.29 -16.50
N GLY A 34 12.43 5.46 -15.48
CA GLY A 34 13.89 5.33 -15.60
C GLY A 34 14.32 3.93 -16.06
N VAL A 35 13.80 2.88 -15.43
CA VAL A 35 14.07 1.48 -15.82
C VAL A 35 13.67 1.22 -17.27
N LYS A 36 12.51 1.72 -17.71
CA LYS A 36 12.09 1.62 -19.11
C LYS A 36 13.15 2.20 -20.06
N LYS A 37 13.66 3.40 -19.80
CA LYS A 37 14.74 4.01 -20.60
C LYS A 37 16.01 3.17 -20.60
N MET A 38 16.42 2.64 -19.45
CA MET A 38 17.60 1.78 -19.37
C MET A 38 17.49 0.54 -20.25
N ILE A 39 16.28 -0.02 -20.39
CA ILE A 39 16.00 -1.16 -21.28
C ILE A 39 16.08 -0.73 -22.75
N GLU A 40 15.44 0.39 -23.10
CA GLU A 40 15.48 0.97 -24.46
C GLU A 40 16.92 1.31 -24.90
N GLU A 41 17.77 1.73 -23.96
CA GLU A 41 19.18 2.05 -24.15
C GLU A 41 20.10 0.81 -24.09
N HIS A 42 19.56 -0.40 -23.92
CA HIS A 42 20.33 -1.65 -23.80
C HIS A 42 21.41 -1.61 -22.70
N ARG A 43 21.11 -0.98 -21.55
CA ARG A 43 22.05 -0.87 -20.43
C ARG A 43 22.40 -2.22 -19.80
N TYR A 44 23.53 -2.23 -19.09
CA TYR A 44 24.07 -3.42 -18.45
C TYR A 44 23.08 -4.01 -17.43
N CYS A 45 22.73 -5.29 -17.61
CA CYS A 45 21.65 -5.94 -16.87
C CYS A 45 21.75 -5.81 -15.34
N PRO A 46 22.92 -5.94 -14.69
CA PRO A 46 23.05 -5.74 -13.25
C PRO A 46 22.63 -4.34 -12.77
N GLU A 47 22.84 -3.29 -13.55
CA GLU A 47 22.41 -1.94 -13.19
C GLU A 47 20.88 -1.81 -13.20
N ILE A 48 20.23 -2.42 -14.20
CA ILE A 48 18.76 -2.49 -14.29
C ILE A 48 18.21 -3.25 -13.08
N LEU A 49 18.83 -4.39 -12.73
CA LEU A 49 18.44 -5.17 -11.55
C LEU A 49 18.58 -4.37 -10.26
N ILE A 50 19.64 -3.56 -10.10
CA ILE A 50 19.81 -2.68 -8.94
C ILE A 50 18.65 -1.66 -8.85
N GLN A 51 18.26 -1.05 -9.98
CA GLN A 51 17.13 -0.10 -9.99
C GLN A 51 15.80 -0.78 -9.65
N LEU A 52 15.54 -1.98 -10.18
CA LEU A 52 14.36 -2.76 -9.83
C LEU A 52 14.32 -3.12 -8.34
N ARG A 53 15.47 -3.43 -7.72
CA ARG A 53 15.55 -3.65 -6.27
C ARG A 53 15.25 -2.39 -5.48
N ALA A 54 15.75 -1.23 -5.93
CA ALA A 54 15.43 0.06 -5.31
C ALA A 54 13.92 0.39 -5.38
N ILE A 55 13.29 0.12 -6.53
CA ILE A 55 11.83 0.26 -6.71
C ILE A 55 11.08 -0.66 -5.75
N ARG A 56 11.47 -1.94 -5.66
CA ARG A 56 10.84 -2.89 -4.73
C ARG A 56 10.93 -2.40 -3.29
N SER A 57 12.07 -1.88 -2.85
CA SER A 57 12.22 -1.31 -1.50
C SER A 57 11.34 -0.08 -1.28
N ALA A 58 11.20 0.79 -2.29
CA ALA A 58 10.33 1.97 -2.21
C ALA A 58 8.85 1.58 -2.13
N VAL A 59 8.42 0.56 -2.88
CA VAL A 59 7.06 0.01 -2.81
C VAL A 59 6.79 -0.58 -1.43
N LYS A 60 7.71 -1.39 -0.89
CA LYS A 60 7.58 -1.93 0.47
C LYS A 60 7.42 -0.84 1.54
N ALA A 61 8.16 0.27 1.40
CA ALA A 61 8.03 1.40 2.32
C ALA A 61 6.66 2.09 2.20
N LEU A 62 6.14 2.26 0.98
CA LEU A 62 4.79 2.79 0.75
C LEU A 62 3.71 1.87 1.34
N GLU A 63 3.82 0.55 1.13
CA GLU A 63 2.91 -0.45 1.71
C GLU A 63 2.89 -0.35 3.24
N ALA A 64 4.06 -0.24 3.87
CA ALA A 64 4.18 -0.10 5.33
C ALA A 64 3.49 1.17 5.85
N ASN A 65 3.66 2.32 5.18
CA ASN A 65 3.01 3.57 5.58
C ASN A 65 1.49 3.49 5.47
N ILE A 66 0.97 2.95 4.37
CA ILE A 66 -0.49 2.78 4.17
C ILE A 66 -1.06 1.87 5.26
N LEU A 67 -0.35 0.79 5.58
CA LEU A 67 -0.74 -0.13 6.65
C LEU A 67 -0.74 0.56 8.01
N GLU A 68 0.30 1.33 8.34
CA GLU A 68 0.39 2.08 9.60
C GLU A 68 -0.80 3.04 9.76
N THR A 69 -1.12 3.82 8.71
CA THR A 69 -2.30 4.68 8.69
C THR A 69 -3.59 3.88 8.92
N HIS A 70 -3.74 2.72 8.27
CA HIS A 70 -4.93 1.88 8.43
C HIS A 70 -5.06 1.33 9.86
N LEU A 71 -3.97 0.86 10.45
CA LEU A 71 -3.96 0.39 11.84
C LEU A 71 -4.27 1.53 12.82
N GLY A 72 -3.73 2.72 12.59
CA GLY A 72 -3.93 3.91 13.42
C GLY A 72 -5.35 4.48 13.38
N HIS A 73 -6.06 4.34 12.26
CA HIS A 73 -7.44 4.78 12.11
C HIS A 73 -8.44 3.63 12.30
N CYS A 74 -8.52 2.71 11.33
CA CYS A 74 -9.62 1.77 11.24
C CYS A 74 -9.64 0.74 12.38
N VAL A 75 -8.47 0.30 12.86
CA VAL A 75 -8.39 -0.64 13.98
C VAL A 75 -8.56 0.09 15.32
N ASN A 76 -7.96 1.27 15.47
CA ASN A 76 -8.10 2.08 16.68
C ASN A 76 -9.55 2.54 16.90
N ASP A 77 -10.25 2.96 15.86
CA ASP A 77 -11.68 3.34 15.91
C ASP A 77 -12.55 2.14 16.32
N ALA A 78 -12.28 0.95 15.79
CA ALA A 78 -12.99 -0.28 16.17
C ALA A 78 -12.66 -0.72 17.62
N MET A 79 -11.46 -0.45 18.13
CA MET A 79 -11.12 -0.70 19.53
C MET A 79 -11.85 0.27 20.46
N ASN A 80 -11.98 1.54 20.06
CA ASN A 80 -12.72 2.55 20.81
C ASN A 80 -14.24 2.32 20.84
N SER A 81 -14.80 1.68 19.81
CA SER A 81 -16.22 1.31 19.77
C SER A 81 -16.57 0.08 20.63
N GLN A 82 -15.58 -0.58 21.25
CA GLN A 82 -15.72 -1.80 22.06
C GLN A 82 -16.38 -3.00 21.34
N ASP A 83 -16.53 -2.96 20.02
CA ASP A 83 -17.04 -4.09 19.25
C ASP A 83 -15.91 -5.03 18.84
N ALA A 84 -15.72 -6.07 19.65
CA ALA A 84 -14.71 -7.11 19.42
C ALA A 84 -14.88 -7.85 18.08
N LYS A 85 -16.10 -7.89 17.50
CA LYS A 85 -16.33 -8.54 16.20
C LYS A 85 -15.78 -7.69 15.05
N GLU A 86 -15.99 -6.38 15.10
CA GLU A 86 -15.48 -5.46 14.08
C GLU A 86 -13.95 -5.39 14.09
N VAL A 87 -13.32 -5.33 15.29
CA VAL A 87 -11.86 -5.41 15.41
C VAL A 87 -11.31 -6.69 14.76
N LYS A 88 -11.91 -7.85 15.07
CA LYS A 88 -11.48 -9.15 14.56
C LYS A 88 -11.64 -9.25 13.04
N LYS A 89 -12.70 -8.65 12.49
CA LYS A 89 -12.96 -8.58 11.05
C LYS A 89 -11.87 -7.77 10.34
N LYS A 90 -11.55 -6.56 10.82
CA LYS A 90 -10.51 -5.70 10.25
C LYS A 90 -9.13 -6.34 10.27
N ILE A 91 -8.77 -6.99 11.38
CA ILE A 91 -7.51 -7.76 11.47
C ILE A 91 -7.49 -8.91 10.46
N LYS A 92 -8.61 -9.63 10.30
CA LYS A 92 -8.71 -10.75 9.36
C LYS A 92 -8.54 -10.31 7.91
N GLU A 93 -9.13 -9.18 7.53
CA GLU A 93 -8.95 -8.57 6.19
C GLU A 93 -7.46 -8.36 5.88
N LEU A 94 -6.68 -7.82 6.83
CA LEU A 94 -5.23 -7.66 6.67
C LEU A 94 -4.50 -9.01 6.57
N GLN A 95 -4.85 -9.98 7.42
CA GLN A 95 -4.24 -11.32 7.39
C GLN A 95 -4.44 -12.03 6.04
N GLU A 96 -5.60 -11.84 5.39
CA GLU A 96 -5.88 -12.41 4.08
C GLU A 96 -5.02 -11.80 2.97
N ILE A 97 -4.70 -10.50 3.06
CA ILE A 97 -3.79 -9.83 2.14
C ILE A 97 -2.37 -10.41 2.29
N PHE A 98 -1.83 -10.47 3.50
CA PHE A 98 -0.46 -10.98 3.73
C PHE A 98 -0.31 -12.45 3.30
N LYS A 99 -1.27 -13.32 3.61
CA LYS A 99 -1.25 -14.73 3.17
C LYS A 99 -1.21 -14.92 1.66
N ARG A 100 -1.61 -13.92 0.88
CA ARG A 100 -1.68 -14.01 -0.58
C ARG A 100 -0.37 -13.61 -1.26
N PHE A 101 0.43 -12.76 -0.62
CA PHE A 101 1.58 -12.10 -1.26
C PHE A 101 2.94 -12.40 -0.60
N ASP A 102 2.96 -13.14 0.51
CA ASP A 102 4.15 -13.76 1.13
C ASP A 102 4.16 -15.28 0.92
#